data_AF-A0A7X2PCW6-F1
#
_entry.id   AF-A0A7X2PCW6-F1
#
_cell.length_a   1.000
_cell.length_b   1.000
_cell.length_c   1.000
_cell.angle_alpha   90.00
_cell.angle_beta   90.00
_cell.angle_gamma   90.00
#
_symmetry.space_group_name_H-M   'P 1'
#
loop_
_entity.id
_entity.type
_entity.pdbx_description
1 polymer ?
#
loop_
_entity_poly.entity_id
_entity_poly.type
_entity_poly.pdbx_seq_one_letter_code
_entity_poly.pdbx_strand_id
1 'polypeptide(L)'
;MLLDIHKAPALSREDFSSVPDTSALPAKKFKCGDVFVNYYKNVKTASGEDYVLIAYSLVAFFDNKPKVAVSIEKQDLRALSGMLGLSLRELQKENNTRGLYGSAEVVMYGDGQREEFGPLGVEEKDEYLLPFLFDLLLDSIDYIEEVISLD
;
A
#
# COMPACT_ATOMS: atom_id res chain seq x y z
N MET A 1 -4.08 -6.97 -11.95
CA MET A 1 -2.82 -7.17 -12.71
C MET A 1 -2.28 -8.58 -12.46
N LEU A 2 -1.56 -9.19 -13.42
CA LEU A 2 -0.80 -10.44 -13.19
C LEU A 2 0.69 -10.15 -13.41
N LEU A 3 1.52 -10.37 -12.39
CA LEU A 3 2.90 -9.91 -12.31
C LEU A 3 3.88 -11.08 -12.10
N ASP A 4 4.91 -11.16 -12.96
CA ASP A 4 6.06 -12.05 -12.76
C ASP A 4 7.09 -11.34 -11.86
N ILE A 5 7.12 -11.72 -10.59
CA ILE A 5 7.92 -11.05 -9.56
C ILE A 5 9.43 -11.12 -9.82
N HIS A 6 9.90 -12.11 -10.59
CA HIS A 6 11.31 -12.27 -10.93
C HIS A 6 11.76 -11.27 -11.99
N LYS A 7 10.83 -10.84 -12.84
CA LYS A 7 11.09 -9.90 -13.95
C LYS A 7 10.69 -8.47 -13.64
N ALA A 8 9.74 -8.28 -12.72
CA ALA A 8 9.23 -6.95 -12.39
C ALA A 8 10.38 -6.01 -11.97
N PRO A 9 10.37 -4.73 -12.42
CA PRO A 9 11.28 -3.73 -11.92
C PRO A 9 11.10 -3.52 -10.41
N ALA A 10 12.10 -2.94 -9.76
CA ALA A 10 11.93 -2.53 -8.37
C ALA A 10 10.95 -1.35 -8.30
N LEU A 11 10.11 -1.31 -7.26
CA LEU A 11 9.29 -0.14 -7.00
C LEU A 11 10.18 1.07 -6.72
N SER A 12 9.95 2.16 -7.45
CA SER A 12 10.65 3.42 -7.27
C SER A 12 9.68 4.52 -6.88
N ARG A 13 10.13 5.39 -5.98
CA ARG A 13 9.46 6.65 -5.65
C ARG A 13 9.39 7.63 -6.83
N GLU A 14 10.23 7.42 -7.84
CA GLU A 14 10.24 8.24 -9.06
C GLU A 14 9.04 7.89 -9.95
N ASP A 15 8.56 6.65 -9.87
CA ASP A 15 7.42 6.16 -10.64
C ASP A 15 6.08 6.49 -9.92
N PHE A 16 6.05 6.39 -8.59
CA PHE A 16 4.85 6.74 -7.80
C PHE A 16 5.20 7.48 -6.51
N SER A 17 4.48 8.58 -6.24
CA SER A 17 4.69 9.41 -5.05
C SER A 17 4.25 8.72 -3.75
N SER A 18 3.34 7.75 -3.81
CA SER A 18 2.75 7.06 -2.66
C SER A 18 3.27 5.63 -2.44
N VAL A 19 4.40 5.23 -3.05
CA VAL A 19 5.05 3.95 -2.70
C VAL A 19 5.45 3.95 -1.21
N PRO A 20 5.23 2.86 -0.45
CA PRO A 20 5.65 2.77 0.94
C PRO A 20 7.17 2.84 1.11
N ASP A 21 7.62 3.55 2.14
CA ASP A 21 9.02 3.56 2.58
C ASP A 21 9.39 2.23 3.23
N THR A 22 10.11 1.41 2.47
CA THR A 22 10.55 0.06 2.86
C THR A 22 11.81 0.06 3.74
N SER A 23 12.38 1.22 4.06
CA SER A 23 13.47 1.33 5.05
C SER A 23 12.95 1.23 6.49
N ALA A 24 11.64 1.39 6.70
CA ALA A 24 11.00 1.25 7.99
C ALA A 24 11.05 -0.21 8.51
N LEU A 25 10.94 -0.38 9.83
CA LEU A 25 10.82 -1.71 10.43
C LEU A 25 9.41 -2.27 10.14
N PRO A 26 9.27 -3.45 9.53
CA PRO A 26 7.95 -4.04 9.29
C PRO A 26 7.34 -4.55 10.58
N ALA A 27 6.01 -4.52 10.65
CA ALA A 27 5.23 -5.06 11.75
C ALA A 27 5.20 -6.59 11.75
N LYS A 28 5.20 -7.21 10.56
CA LYS A 28 5.32 -8.67 10.38
C LYS A 28 6.13 -8.98 9.13
N LYS A 29 6.77 -10.14 9.10
CA LYS A 29 7.52 -10.67 7.96
C LYS A 29 7.04 -12.07 7.62
N PHE A 30 7.01 -12.37 6.33
CA PHE A 30 6.63 -13.67 5.79
C PHE A 30 7.61 -14.04 4.68
N LYS A 31 7.69 -15.34 4.40
CA LYS A 31 8.47 -15.90 3.30
C LYS A 31 7.59 -16.83 2.48
N CYS A 32 7.63 -16.67 1.16
CA CYS A 32 6.92 -17.50 0.19
C CYS A 32 7.94 -17.94 -0.87
N GLY A 33 8.52 -19.13 -0.74
CA GLY A 33 9.65 -19.54 -1.57
C GLY A 33 10.83 -18.57 -1.45
N ASP A 34 11.27 -18.00 -2.57
CA ASP A 34 12.35 -16.99 -2.63
C ASP A 34 11.88 -15.55 -2.43
N VAL A 35 10.57 -15.34 -2.24
CA VAL A 35 9.96 -14.03 -2.02
C VAL A 35 9.83 -13.75 -0.53
N PHE A 36 10.23 -12.56 -0.10
CA PHE A 36 9.93 -12.06 1.24
C PHE A 36 8.76 -11.09 1.17
N VAL A 37 7.82 -11.20 2.11
CA VAL A 37 6.68 -10.29 2.20
C VAL A 37 6.73 -9.58 3.54
N ASN A 38 6.79 -8.26 3.51
CA ASN A 38 6.78 -7.45 4.71
C ASN A 38 5.45 -6.72 4.83
N TYR A 39 4.87 -6.78 6.02
CA TYR A 39 3.66 -6.05 6.37
C TYR A 39 4.01 -4.84 7.24
N TYR A 40 3.56 -3.67 6.80
CA TYR A 40 3.80 -2.39 7.46
C TYR A 40 2.48 -1.77 7.93
N LYS A 41 2.57 -0.98 9.00
CA LYS A 41 1.47 -0.19 9.54
C LYS A 41 1.88 1.26 9.66
N ASN A 42 1.02 2.18 9.25
CA ASN A 42 1.25 3.63 9.28
C ASN A 42 2.63 4.00 8.71
N VAL A 43 2.99 3.41 7.58
CA VAL A 43 4.28 3.63 6.93
C VAL A 43 4.24 4.95 6.17
N LYS A 44 5.39 5.64 6.11
CA LYS A 44 5.51 6.85 5.31
C LYS A 44 5.60 6.52 3.83
N THR A 45 5.32 7.50 2.99
CA THR A 45 5.66 7.44 1.56
C THR A 45 7.18 7.54 1.39
N ALA A 46 7.73 6.83 0.40
CA ALA A 46 9.16 6.88 0.06
C ALA A 46 9.58 8.22 -0.58
N SER A 47 8.61 8.98 -1.12
CA SER A 47 8.81 10.34 -1.63
C SER A 47 8.97 11.37 -0.50
N GLY A 48 8.43 11.09 0.69
CA GLY A 48 8.32 12.04 1.79
C GLY A 48 7.14 13.01 1.65
N GLU A 49 6.27 12.83 0.66
CA GLU A 49 5.03 13.61 0.52
C GLU A 49 3.94 13.09 1.45
N ASP A 50 3.29 14.00 2.19
CA ASP A 50 2.26 13.69 3.18
C ASP A 50 0.81 13.84 2.62
N TYR A 51 0.61 13.74 1.30
CA TYR A 51 -0.73 13.83 0.71
C TYR A 51 -1.60 12.60 0.96
N VAL A 52 -0.96 11.49 1.31
CA VAL A 52 -1.61 10.20 1.54
C VAL A 52 -1.02 9.58 2.80
N LEU A 53 -1.90 9.11 3.67
CA LEU A 53 -1.57 8.21 4.76
C LEU A 53 -1.62 6.76 4.25
N ILE A 54 -0.49 6.05 4.28
CA ILE A 54 -0.47 4.60 4.06
C ILE A 54 -0.74 3.90 5.40
N ALA A 55 -2.02 3.65 5.68
CA ALA A 55 -2.45 3.02 6.93
C ALA A 55 -1.87 1.62 7.08
N TYR A 56 -1.85 0.87 5.99
CA TYR A 56 -1.31 -0.49 5.93
C TYR A 56 -0.67 -0.74 4.57
N SER A 57 0.38 -1.56 4.53
CA SER A 57 0.96 -1.99 3.26
C SER A 57 1.58 -3.37 3.37
N LEU A 58 1.34 -4.20 2.37
CA LEU A 58 1.97 -5.50 2.19
C LEU A 58 2.88 -5.42 0.96
N VAL A 59 4.19 -5.56 1.18
CA VAL A 59 5.20 -5.36 0.14
C VAL A 59 5.96 -6.67 -0.08
N ALA A 60 5.98 -7.15 -1.32
CA ALA A 60 6.75 -8.32 -1.71
C ALA A 60 8.12 -7.92 -2.28
N PHE A 61 9.14 -8.66 -1.89
CA PHE A 61 10.53 -8.46 -2.22
C PHE A 61 11.08 -9.70 -2.91
N PHE A 62 11.84 -9.46 -3.98
CA PHE A 62 12.66 -10.47 -4.63
C PHE A 62 14.06 -9.89 -4.87
N ASP A 63 15.11 -10.67 -4.61
CA ASP A 63 16.51 -10.19 -4.63
C ASP A 63 16.71 -8.92 -3.77
N ASN A 64 16.10 -8.90 -2.57
CA ASN A 64 16.10 -7.77 -1.63
C ASN A 64 15.56 -6.43 -2.19
N LYS A 65 14.83 -6.46 -3.31
CA LYS A 65 14.23 -5.26 -3.92
C LYS A 65 12.71 -5.35 -3.82
N PRO A 66 12.02 -4.27 -3.40
CA PRO A 66 10.56 -4.25 -3.41
C PRO A 66 10.07 -4.32 -4.84
N LYS A 67 9.16 -5.25 -5.16
CA LYS A 67 8.67 -5.49 -6.53
C LYS A 67 7.22 -5.10 -6.72
N VAL A 68 6.42 -5.36 -5.69
CA VAL A 68 4.99 -5.11 -5.68
C VAL A 68 4.55 -4.76 -4.27
N ALA A 69 3.58 -3.85 -4.16
CA ALA A 69 3.01 -3.43 -2.89
C ALA A 69 1.50 -3.31 -3.03
N VAL A 70 0.75 -3.85 -2.07
CA VAL A 70 -0.68 -3.60 -1.90
C VAL A 70 -0.85 -2.75 -0.65
N SER A 71 -1.38 -1.54 -0.82
CA SER A 71 -1.49 -0.52 0.21
C SER A 71 -2.95 -0.16 0.46
N ILE A 72 -3.25 0.15 1.72
CA ILE A 72 -4.48 0.81 2.14
C ILE A 72 -4.15 2.26 2.42
N GLU A 73 -4.70 3.13 1.60
CA GLU A 73 -4.36 4.54 1.54
C GLU A 73 -5.54 5.40 1.94
N LYS A 74 -5.26 6.50 2.63
CA LYS A 74 -6.26 7.53 2.95
C LYS A 74 -5.70 8.88 2.54
N GLN A 75 -6.46 9.63 1.76
CA GLN A 75 -6.08 11.00 1.42
C GLN A 75 -6.02 11.86 2.68
N ASP A 76 -4.92 12.61 2.88
CA ASP A 76 -4.83 13.62 3.92
C ASP A 76 -5.50 14.90 3.43
N LEU A 77 -6.72 15.14 3.91
CA LEU A 77 -7.52 16.29 3.49
C LEU A 77 -6.92 17.62 3.95
N ARG A 78 -6.09 17.60 4.99
CA ARG A 78 -5.39 18.80 5.46
C ARG A 78 -4.23 19.15 4.54
N ALA A 79 -3.42 18.15 4.16
CA ALA A 79 -2.34 18.33 3.21
C ALA A 79 -2.89 18.80 1.84
N LEU A 80 -3.96 18.16 1.38
CA LEU A 80 -4.65 18.53 0.14
C LEU A 80 -5.26 19.94 0.19
N SER A 81 -5.84 20.35 1.33
CA SER A 81 -6.34 21.71 1.53
C SER A 81 -5.23 22.74 1.30
N GLY A 82 -4.03 22.51 1.86
CA GLY A 82 -2.87 23.38 1.68
C GLY A 82 -2.39 23.42 0.22
N MET A 83 -2.37 22.28 -0.46
CA MET A 83 -1.91 22.16 -1.85
C MET A 83 -2.88 22.80 -2.86
N LEU A 84 -4.18 22.57 -2.70
CA LEU A 84 -5.22 23.00 -3.64
C LEU A 84 -5.73 24.42 -3.37
N GLY A 85 -5.41 24.99 -2.21
CA GLY A 85 -5.95 26.28 -1.77
C GLY A 85 -7.45 26.25 -1.44
N LEU A 86 -8.01 25.05 -1.26
CA LEU A 86 -9.40 24.83 -0.86
C LEU A 86 -9.52 24.79 0.67
N SER A 87 -10.68 25.12 1.21
CA SER A 87 -10.88 24.97 2.65
C SER A 87 -11.01 23.50 3.03
N LEU A 88 -10.46 23.10 4.19
CA LEU A 88 -10.62 21.75 4.72
C LEU A 88 -12.12 21.34 4.80
N ARG A 89 -13.01 22.29 5.09
CA ARG A 89 -14.44 22.05 5.20
C ARG A 89 -15.08 21.67 3.86
N GLU A 90 -14.62 22.23 2.76
CA GLU A 90 -15.08 21.87 1.42
C GLU A 90 -14.65 20.44 1.08
N LEU A 91 -13.38 20.10 1.31
CA LEU A 91 -12.86 18.75 1.09
C LEU A 91 -13.56 17.70 1.97
N GLN A 92 -13.82 18.02 3.23
CA GLN A 92 -14.60 17.18 4.15
C GLN A 92 -16.02 16.93 3.63
N LYS A 93 -16.67 17.96 3.08
CA LYS A 93 -18.01 17.84 2.51
C LYS A 93 -18.02 16.94 1.26
N GLU A 94 -17.04 17.11 0.38
CA GLU A 94 -16.88 16.29 -0.83
C GLU A 94 -16.60 14.82 -0.51
N ASN A 95 -15.78 14.56 0.52
CA ASN A 95 -15.45 13.22 1.00
C ASN A 95 -16.48 12.64 1.99
N ASN A 96 -17.60 13.34 2.22
CA ASN A 96 -18.65 12.94 3.17
C ASN A 96 -18.12 12.53 4.56
N THR A 97 -17.13 13.27 5.08
CA THR A 97 -16.44 12.97 6.34
C THR A 97 -16.35 14.22 7.22
N ARG A 98 -16.20 14.01 8.52
CA ARG A 98 -15.79 15.06 9.48
C ARG A 98 -14.35 14.91 9.93
N GLY A 99 -13.65 13.88 9.46
CA GLY A 99 -12.27 13.57 9.80
C GLY A 99 -11.26 14.40 9.02
N LEU A 100 -9.98 14.13 9.30
CA LEU A 100 -8.85 14.70 8.54
C LEU A 100 -8.45 13.85 7.33
N TYR A 101 -9.00 12.64 7.24
CA TYR A 101 -8.68 11.67 6.21
C TYR A 101 -9.93 11.32 5.41
N GLY A 102 -9.74 11.08 4.12
CA GLY A 102 -10.75 10.53 3.21
C GLY A 102 -11.07 9.06 3.52
N SER A 103 -11.82 8.42 2.61
CA SER A 103 -12.06 6.98 2.66
C SER A 103 -10.75 6.19 2.53
N ALA A 104 -10.75 4.98 3.10
CA ALA A 104 -9.68 4.01 2.87
C ALA A 104 -9.86 3.41 1.47
N GLU A 105 -8.85 3.56 0.64
CA GLU A 105 -8.79 3.02 -0.72
C GLU A 105 -7.69 1.97 -0.79
N VAL A 106 -7.93 0.92 -1.57
CA VAL A 106 -6.98 -0.17 -1.80
C VAL A 106 -6.27 0.08 -3.13
N VAL A 107 -4.95 0.14 -3.09
CA VAL A 107 -4.10 0.47 -4.24
C VAL A 107 -2.99 -0.56 -4.35
N MET A 108 -2.69 -1.00 -5.57
CA MET A 108 -1.53 -1.84 -5.84
C MET A 108 -0.53 -1.11 -6.73
N TYR A 109 0.75 -1.28 -6.41
CA TYR A 109 1.90 -0.81 -7.19
C TYR A 109 2.68 -2.02 -7.67
N GLY A 110 3.01 -2.09 -8.96
CA GLY A 110 3.87 -3.13 -9.51
C GLY A 110 4.01 -3.00 -11.02
N ASP A 111 5.14 -3.48 -11.57
CA ASP A 111 5.43 -3.46 -13.01
C ASP A 111 5.23 -2.08 -13.69
N GLY A 112 5.59 -1.00 -12.99
CA GLY A 112 5.41 0.37 -13.51
C GLY A 112 3.94 0.79 -13.63
N GLN A 113 3.01 0.07 -13.01
CA GLN A 113 1.59 0.41 -12.95
C GLN A 113 1.12 0.66 -11.51
N ARG A 114 0.09 1.51 -11.41
CA ARG A 114 -0.71 1.74 -10.21
C ARG A 114 -2.16 1.36 -10.52
N GLU A 115 -2.67 0.37 -9.80
CA GLU A 115 -4.04 -0.14 -9.96
C GLU A 115 -4.86 0.22 -8.72
N GLU A 116 -6.01 0.87 -8.92
CA GLU A 116 -6.95 1.19 -7.84
C GLU A 116 -8.03 0.12 -7.78
N PHE A 117 -8.16 -0.54 -6.63
CA PHE A 117 -9.23 -1.51 -6.35
C PHE A 117 -10.47 -0.84 -5.75
N GLY A 118 -10.35 0.44 -5.36
CA GLY A 118 -11.41 1.22 -4.76
C GLY A 118 -11.51 1.03 -3.23
N PRO A 119 -12.69 1.30 -2.64
CA PRO A 119 -12.83 1.39 -1.20
C PRO A 119 -12.52 0.07 -0.48
N LEU A 120 -11.94 0.16 0.71
CA LEU A 120 -11.70 -1.01 1.57
C LEU A 120 -13.03 -1.72 1.90
N GLY A 121 -13.18 -2.96 1.45
CA GLY A 121 -14.39 -3.76 1.62
C GLY A 121 -14.47 -4.57 2.91
N VAL A 122 -13.45 -4.49 3.77
CA VAL A 122 -13.34 -5.25 5.04
C VAL A 122 -13.15 -4.30 6.22
N GLU A 123 -13.37 -4.80 7.45
CA GLU A 123 -13.09 -4.00 8.65
C GLU A 123 -11.59 -3.68 8.77
N GLU A 124 -11.27 -2.47 9.25
CA GLU A 124 -9.90 -2.04 9.56
C GLU A 124 -9.35 -2.68 10.85
N LYS A 125 -9.31 -4.02 10.89
CA LYS A 125 -8.66 -4.80 11.94
C LYS A 125 -7.69 -5.79 11.33
N ASP A 126 -6.53 -5.94 11.95
CA ASP A 126 -5.45 -6.82 11.48
C ASP A 126 -5.91 -8.21 11.05
N GLU A 127 -6.84 -8.80 11.80
CA GLU A 127 -7.38 -10.15 11.58
C GLU A 127 -8.09 -10.30 10.22
N TYR A 128 -8.63 -9.21 9.68
CA TYR A 128 -9.27 -9.17 8.37
C TYR A 128 -8.36 -8.57 7.30
N LEU A 129 -7.58 -7.55 7.66
CA LEU A 129 -6.73 -6.82 6.72
C LEU A 129 -5.59 -7.68 6.17
N LEU A 130 -4.92 -8.45 7.02
CA LEU A 130 -3.75 -9.21 6.60
C LEU A 130 -4.12 -10.32 5.60
N PRO A 131 -5.14 -11.18 5.85
CA PRO A 131 -5.61 -12.13 4.84
C PRO A 131 -6.08 -11.44 3.56
N PHE A 132 -6.86 -10.36 3.66
CA PHE A 132 -7.34 -9.61 2.50
C PHE A 132 -6.21 -9.08 1.62
N LEU A 133 -5.18 -8.48 2.22
CA LEU A 133 -4.02 -7.97 1.48
C LEU A 133 -3.19 -9.09 0.88
N PHE A 134 -3.07 -10.23 1.57
CA PHE A 134 -2.45 -11.42 1.02
C PHE A 134 -3.22 -11.91 -0.19
N ASP A 135 -4.52 -12.14 -0.10
CA ASP A 135 -5.34 -12.63 -1.22
C ASP A 135 -5.14 -11.76 -2.47
N LEU A 136 -5.20 -10.43 -2.35
CA LEU A 136 -4.93 -9.50 -3.46
C LEU A 136 -3.53 -9.62 -4.02
N LEU A 137 -2.52 -9.75 -3.15
CA LEU A 137 -1.13 -9.93 -3.54
C LEU A 137 -0.94 -11.26 -4.27
N LEU A 138 -1.53 -12.34 -3.74
CA LEU A 138 -1.42 -13.69 -4.30
C LEU A 138 -2.09 -13.79 -5.65
N ASP A 139 -3.29 -13.23 -5.79
CA ASP A 139 -4.04 -13.17 -7.05
C ASP A 139 -3.29 -12.37 -8.14
N SER A 140 -2.37 -11.50 -7.72
CA SER A 140 -1.65 -10.60 -8.62
C SER A 140 -0.25 -11.09 -9.00
N ILE A 141 0.26 -12.17 -8.40
CA ILE A 141 1.62 -12.68 -8.66
C ILE A 141 1.54 -14.08 -9.28
N ASP A 142 2.19 -14.27 -10.42
CA ASP A 142 2.14 -15.50 -11.24
C ASP A 142 2.94 -16.69 -10.63
N TYR A 143 3.54 -16.52 -9.46
CA TYR A 143 4.39 -17.53 -8.81
C TYR A 143 4.37 -17.39 -7.29
N ILE A 144 3.64 -18.29 -6.60
CA ILE A 144 3.71 -18.37 -5.14
C ILE A 144 3.70 -19.82 -4.65
N GLU A 145 4.71 -20.15 -3.84
CA GLU A 145 4.79 -21.35 -3.00
C GLU A 145 4.17 -21.10 -1.62
N GLU A 146 4.10 -22.13 -0.78
CA GLU A 146 3.48 -22.05 0.56
C GLU A 146 4.03 -20.88 1.41
N VAL A 147 3.12 -20.13 2.05
CA VAL A 147 3.43 -18.94 2.85
C VAL A 147 3.82 -19.35 4.27
N ILE A 148 5.01 -18.94 4.70
CA ILE A 148 5.55 -19.22 6.03
C ILE A 148 5.75 -17.90 6.79
N SER A 149 5.21 -17.82 8.01
CA SER A 149 5.46 -16.68 8.91
C SER A 149 6.90 -16.70 9.43
N LEU A 150 7.55 -15.54 9.43
CA LEU A 150 8.86 -15.35 10.03
C LEU A 150 8.67 -14.53 11.31
N ASP A 151 8.75 -15.19 12.47
CA ASP A 151 8.69 -14.56 13.79
C ASP A 151 9.84 -13.58 14.05
#